data_AF-A0A1V9Y2H9-F1
#
_entry.id   AF-A0A1V9Y2H9-F1
#
_cell.length_a   1.000
_cell.length_b   1.000
_cell.length_c   1.000
_cell.angle_alpha   90.00
_cell.angle_beta   90.00
_cell.angle_gamma   90.00
#
_symmetry.space_group_name_H-M   'P 1'
#
loop_
_entity.id
_entity.type
_entity.pdbx_description
1 polymer ?
#
loop_
_entity_poly.entity_id
_entity_poly.type
_entity_poly.pdbx_seq_one_letter_code
_entity_poly.pdbx_strand_id
1 'polypeptide(L)'
;MADEESSNSSQSDYDSGSDREDIGGDGEDRSNGLANNNLLSDLKGQSFEEILALKDQVGLRTYKTAIGLEEFGNKKRKKVFKRDNKNRPREVSSKLPVAGVRNIFNVKKKIRADPRFEAGFDEVQPRNNIKAQHKAKQRVKDYAFIDKIREEERKQIKQGLAEGELVGADALKARKLLQKAQSREVSRRQKNIQKELNDKYTAFLQNAKQAGEQVKYMTKREKRQAELIVKFNELKKSGKLEKYLEKKRKKNAAQDRKKMHKSSA
;
A
#
# COMPACT_ATOMS: atom_id res chain seq x y z
N MET A 1 0.57 11.97 41.36
CA MET A 1 0.94 13.12 40.53
C MET A 1 2.04 12.64 39.59
N ALA A 2 1.65 12.30 38.35
CA ALA A 2 2.46 12.01 37.14
C ALA A 2 1.73 10.96 36.29
N ASP A 3 0.71 11.41 35.53
CA ASP A 3 0.06 10.58 34.50
C ASP A 3 0.89 10.64 33.20
N GLU A 4 1.83 9.72 33.05
CA GLU A 4 2.62 9.52 31.83
C GLU A 4 1.83 8.65 30.82
N GLU A 5 0.77 9.20 30.22
CA GLU A 5 0.13 8.56 29.06
C GLU A 5 0.93 8.80 27.77
N SER A 6 1.83 7.86 27.47
CA SER A 6 2.55 7.73 26.20
C SER A 6 1.60 7.75 24.99
N SER A 7 1.51 8.90 24.32
CA SER A 7 0.78 9.08 23.07
C SER A 7 1.54 8.45 21.89
N ASN A 8 1.30 7.17 21.59
CA ASN A 8 1.83 6.59 20.35
C ASN A 8 0.79 6.67 19.22
N SER A 9 0.97 7.68 18.37
CA SER A 9 0.15 8.00 17.21
C SER A 9 0.51 7.06 16.05
N SER A 10 -0.36 6.08 15.75
CA SER A 10 -0.27 5.33 14.49
C SER A 10 -0.58 6.26 13.32
N GLN A 11 0.48 6.61 12.60
CA GLN A 11 0.46 7.26 11.30
C GLN A 11 -0.36 6.42 10.32
N SER A 12 -1.59 6.84 10.02
CA SER A 12 -2.40 6.27 8.95
C SER A 12 -2.08 7.04 7.66
N ASP A 13 -1.21 6.45 6.84
CA ASP A 13 -0.98 6.87 5.46
C ASP A 13 -2.20 6.46 4.63
N TYR A 14 -3.15 7.38 4.54
CA TYR A 14 -4.23 7.32 3.58
C TYR A 14 -3.64 7.66 2.21
N ASP A 15 -3.34 6.64 1.43
CA ASP A 15 -3.08 6.73 0.01
C ASP A 15 -4.38 7.22 -0.67
N SER A 16 -4.42 8.53 -0.93
CA SER A 16 -5.43 9.16 -1.76
C SER A 16 -5.02 8.93 -3.21
N GLY A 17 -5.32 7.73 -3.72
CA GLY A 17 -5.24 7.41 -5.14
C GLY A 17 -6.11 8.37 -5.94
N SER A 18 -5.47 9.43 -6.43
CA SER A 18 -5.98 10.34 -7.45
C SER A 18 -5.92 9.59 -8.78
N ASP A 19 -7.04 9.01 -9.21
CA ASP A 19 -7.23 8.54 -10.58
C ASP A 19 -7.03 9.74 -11.52
N ARG A 20 -5.85 9.81 -12.15
CA ARG A 20 -5.57 10.72 -13.26
C ARG A 20 -5.86 9.95 -14.53
N GLU A 21 -6.82 10.44 -15.29
CA GLU A 21 -7.08 9.97 -16.65
C GLU A 21 -5.86 10.25 -17.52
N ASP A 22 -5.37 9.20 -18.17
CA ASP A 22 -4.26 9.18 -19.12
C ASP A 22 -4.80 9.61 -20.48
N ILE A 23 -4.77 10.93 -20.74
CA ILE A 23 -4.98 11.47 -22.08
C ILE A 23 -3.60 11.48 -22.76
N GLY A 24 -3.44 10.56 -23.72
CA GLY A 24 -2.28 10.50 -24.59
C GLY A 24 -2.13 11.77 -25.41
N GLY A 25 -0.99 12.42 -25.25
CA GLY A 25 -0.50 13.48 -26.13
C GLY A 25 0.90 13.10 -26.61
N ASP A 26 1.02 12.87 -27.92
CA ASP A 26 2.30 12.83 -28.63
C ASP A 26 2.99 14.19 -28.44
N GLY A 27 4.26 14.14 -28.03
CA GLY A 27 5.08 15.31 -27.77
C GLY A 27 6.54 14.93 -27.89
N GLU A 28 7.10 15.28 -29.04
CA GLU A 28 8.45 15.08 -29.53
C GLU A 28 9.57 15.24 -28.48
N ASP A 29 10.52 14.31 -28.51
CA ASP A 29 11.80 14.35 -27.80
C ASP A 29 12.57 15.63 -28.16
N ARG A 30 12.46 16.68 -27.33
CA ARG A 30 13.45 17.75 -27.26
C ARG A 30 14.44 17.42 -26.15
N SER A 31 15.42 16.58 -26.50
CA SER A 31 16.65 16.43 -25.74
C SER A 31 17.40 17.76 -25.73
N ASN A 32 17.28 18.51 -24.63
CA ASN A 32 18.29 19.50 -24.24
C ASN A 32 18.26 19.63 -22.71
N GLY A 33 18.71 18.56 -22.05
CA GLY A 33 19.17 18.67 -20.68
C GLY A 33 20.42 19.54 -20.70
N LEU A 34 20.33 20.71 -20.08
CA LEU A 34 21.42 21.68 -19.91
C LEU A 34 22.59 20.99 -19.19
N ALA A 35 23.49 20.41 -19.96
CA ALA A 35 24.83 20.13 -19.50
C ALA A 35 25.44 21.47 -19.10
N ASN A 36 25.96 21.57 -17.88
CA ASN A 36 26.80 22.69 -17.49
C ASN A 36 28.10 22.59 -18.30
N ASN A 37 28.06 23.00 -19.57
CA ASN A 37 29.21 22.95 -20.48
C ASN A 37 30.44 23.66 -19.87
N ASN A 38 30.18 24.63 -18.97
CA ASN A 38 31.18 25.36 -18.21
C ASN A 38 31.98 24.46 -17.24
N LEU A 39 31.32 23.52 -16.54
CA LEU A 39 32.01 22.61 -15.61
C LEU A 39 32.96 21.66 -16.35
N LEU A 40 32.58 21.22 -17.55
CA LEU A 40 33.43 20.33 -18.35
C LEU A 40 34.63 21.08 -18.93
N SER A 41 34.48 22.35 -19.33
CA SER A 41 35.60 23.19 -19.76
C SER A 41 36.56 23.50 -18.62
N ASP A 42 36.04 23.76 -17.41
CA ASP A 42 36.85 24.07 -16.23
C ASP A 42 37.69 22.86 -15.80
N LEU A 43 37.10 21.65 -15.84
CA LEU A 43 37.82 20.40 -15.54
C LEU A 43 38.86 20.02 -16.59
N LYS A 44 38.68 20.45 -17.86
CA LYS A 44 39.63 20.14 -18.95
C LYS A 44 40.98 20.84 -18.80
N GLY A 45 41.03 21.93 -18.03
CA GLY A 45 42.26 22.69 -17.75
C GLY A 45 43.01 22.26 -16.49
N GLN A 46 42.42 21.41 -15.64
CA GLN A 46 43.04 20.96 -14.39
C GLN A 46 43.95 19.75 -14.59
N SER A 47 44.91 19.58 -13.68
CA SER A 47 45.79 18.41 -13.69
C SER A 47 45.02 17.14 -13.34
N PHE A 48 45.49 16.00 -13.82
CA PHE A 48 44.83 14.71 -13.56
C PHE A 48 44.71 14.39 -12.06
N GLU A 49 45.70 14.81 -11.27
CA GLU A 49 45.72 14.62 -9.82
C GLU A 49 44.61 15.42 -9.12
N GLU A 50 44.39 16.67 -9.53
CA GLU A 50 43.29 17.50 -9.00
C GLU A 50 41.92 16.93 -9.34
N ILE A 51 41.74 16.41 -10.56
CA ILE A 51 40.49 15.76 -10.98
C ILE A 51 40.22 14.51 -10.13
N LEU A 52 41.26 13.74 -9.81
CA LEU A 52 41.15 12.54 -8.98
C LEU A 52 40.82 12.91 -7.52
N ALA A 53 41.52 13.90 -6.95
CA ALA A 53 41.26 14.40 -5.60
C ALA A 53 39.82 14.95 -5.48
N LEU A 54 39.35 15.69 -6.49
CA LEU A 54 37.99 16.19 -6.55
C LEU A 54 36.99 15.03 -6.56
N LYS A 55 37.18 14.05 -7.44
CA LYS A 55 36.33 12.85 -7.50
C LYS A 55 36.26 12.10 -6.17
N ASP A 56 37.37 12.01 -5.44
CA ASP A 56 37.42 11.34 -4.14
C ASP A 56 36.76 12.19 -3.04
N GLN A 57 36.85 13.52 -3.12
CA GLN A 57 36.23 14.45 -2.17
C GLN A 57 34.71 14.57 -2.33
N VAL A 58 34.19 14.78 -3.55
CA VAL A 58 32.74 14.87 -3.78
C VAL A 58 32.07 13.50 -3.90
N GLY A 59 32.84 12.48 -4.28
CA GLY A 59 32.38 11.12 -4.52
C GLY A 59 32.06 10.82 -5.99
N LEU A 60 32.26 9.56 -6.40
CA LEU A 60 32.07 9.08 -7.77
C LEU A 60 30.70 9.41 -8.40
N ARG A 61 29.63 9.30 -7.60
CA ARG A 61 28.25 9.42 -8.12
C ARG A 61 27.87 10.87 -8.39
N THR A 62 28.18 11.76 -7.45
CA THR A 62 27.94 13.21 -7.56
C THR A 62 28.82 13.80 -8.67
N TYR A 63 30.10 13.40 -8.75
CA TYR A 63 31.00 13.78 -9.84
C TYR A 63 30.42 13.42 -11.21
N LYS A 64 30.04 12.15 -11.44
CA LYS A 64 29.42 11.69 -12.69
C LYS A 64 28.14 12.44 -13.05
N THR A 65 27.34 12.81 -12.05
CA THR A 65 26.11 13.57 -12.29
C THR A 65 26.40 15.03 -12.64
N ALA A 66 27.42 15.64 -12.03
CA ALA A 66 27.83 17.02 -12.29
C ALA A 66 28.39 17.20 -13.71
N ILE A 67 29.14 16.21 -14.21
CA ILE A 67 29.68 16.17 -15.58
C ILE A 67 28.69 15.60 -16.61
N GLY A 68 27.46 15.29 -16.22
CA GLY A 68 26.41 14.80 -17.12
C GLY A 68 26.58 13.36 -17.61
N LEU A 69 27.45 12.56 -17.00
CA LEU A 69 27.64 11.14 -17.34
C LEU A 69 26.57 10.21 -16.73
N GLU A 70 25.92 10.60 -15.63
CA GLU A 70 24.81 9.86 -15.02
C GLU A 70 23.64 10.79 -14.68
N GLU A 71 22.44 10.51 -15.20
CA GLU A 71 21.21 11.18 -14.78
C GLU A 71 20.58 10.46 -13.57
N PHE A 72 20.19 11.21 -12.54
CA PHE A 72 19.39 10.66 -11.44
C PHE A 72 17.98 10.30 -11.92
N GLY A 73 17.61 9.01 -11.83
CA GLY A 73 16.20 8.58 -11.90
C GLY A 73 15.74 8.01 -13.24
N ASN A 74 16.45 8.25 -14.34
CA ASN A 74 16.11 7.69 -15.64
C ASN A 74 16.75 6.32 -15.84
N LYS A 75 16.21 5.29 -15.17
CA LYS A 75 16.42 3.91 -15.63
C LYS A 75 15.87 3.85 -17.04
N LYS A 76 16.74 3.80 -18.06
CA LYS A 76 16.34 3.66 -19.47
C LYS A 76 15.34 2.52 -19.55
N ARG A 77 14.06 2.83 -19.74
CA ARG A 77 13.00 1.83 -19.87
C ARG A 77 13.43 0.95 -21.04
N LYS A 78 13.47 -0.36 -20.84
CA LYS A 78 13.80 -1.31 -21.92
C LYS A 78 12.83 -1.00 -23.06
N LYS A 79 13.34 -0.55 -24.22
CA LYS A 79 12.50 -0.29 -25.40
C LYS A 79 11.83 -1.61 -25.77
N VAL A 80 10.52 -1.66 -25.62
CA VAL A 80 9.72 -2.81 -26.02
C VAL A 80 9.30 -2.58 -27.46
N PHE A 81 10.05 -3.14 -28.41
CA PHE A 81 9.66 -3.13 -29.82
C PHE A 81 8.33 -3.85 -29.96
N LYS A 82 7.29 -3.16 -30.43
CA LYS A 82 6.00 -3.76 -30.80
C LYS A 82 6.07 -4.19 -32.27
N ARG A 83 5.13 -5.02 -32.69
CA ARG A 83 4.93 -5.31 -34.12
C ARG A 83 4.14 -4.15 -34.73
N ASP A 84 4.52 -3.69 -35.92
CA ASP A 84 3.79 -2.62 -36.61
C ASP A 84 2.47 -3.12 -37.21
N ASN A 85 2.44 -4.36 -37.69
CA ASN A 85 1.23 -5.03 -38.20
C ASN A 85 1.20 -6.50 -37.72
N LYS A 86 0.03 -7.13 -37.71
CA LYS A 86 -0.18 -8.55 -37.33
C LYS A 86 0.61 -9.52 -38.22
N ASN A 87 0.88 -9.14 -39.48
CA ASN A 87 1.60 -9.95 -40.44
C ASN A 87 3.12 -9.65 -40.50
N ARG A 88 3.64 -8.72 -39.68
CA ARG A 88 5.08 -8.41 -39.61
C ARG A 88 5.70 -9.13 -38.39
N PRO A 89 6.81 -9.86 -38.55
CA PRO A 89 7.52 -10.45 -37.41
C PRO A 89 8.01 -9.37 -36.45
N ARG A 90 8.12 -9.74 -35.18
CA ARG A 90 8.55 -8.82 -34.12
C ARG A 90 10.07 -8.79 -34.01
N GLU A 91 10.65 -7.60 -34.03
CA GLU A 91 12.08 -7.40 -33.79
C GLU A 91 12.43 -7.71 -32.32
N VAL A 92 13.43 -8.58 -32.13
CA VAL A 92 13.98 -8.98 -30.82
C VAL A 92 15.49 -8.85 -30.85
N SER A 93 16.12 -8.47 -29.74
CA SER A 93 17.59 -8.35 -29.68
C SER A 93 18.24 -9.74 -29.71
N SER A 94 19.31 -9.88 -30.48
CA SER A 94 20.14 -11.10 -30.54
C SER A 94 20.78 -11.47 -29.20
N LYS A 95 20.82 -10.53 -28.25
CA LYS A 95 21.36 -10.74 -26.90
C LYS A 95 20.31 -11.27 -25.90
N LEU A 96 19.06 -11.50 -26.32
CA LEU A 96 18.08 -12.13 -25.45
C LEU A 96 18.48 -13.60 -25.21
N PRO A 97 18.70 -14.02 -23.95
CA PRO A 97 18.97 -15.41 -23.65
C PRO A 97 17.76 -16.25 -24.03
N VAL A 98 17.98 -17.38 -24.67
CA VAL A 98 16.92 -18.36 -24.94
C VAL A 98 16.37 -18.83 -23.59
N ALA A 99 15.05 -18.79 -23.43
CA ALA A 99 14.43 -19.37 -22.24
C ALA A 99 14.79 -20.85 -22.18
N GLY A 100 15.50 -21.27 -21.13
CA GLY A 100 15.93 -22.65 -20.95
C GLY A 100 14.76 -23.65 -21.04
N VAL A 101 15.08 -24.91 -21.33
CA VAL A 101 14.11 -26.02 -21.38
C VAL A 101 13.28 -25.99 -20.11
N ARG A 102 11.97 -25.73 -20.23
CA ARG A 102 11.06 -25.63 -19.09
C ARG A 102 11.10 -26.96 -18.32
N ASN A 103 11.27 -26.88 -17.00
CA ASN A 103 11.22 -27.99 -16.06
C ASN A 103 10.21 -29.07 -16.49
N ILE A 104 10.74 -30.28 -16.72
CA ILE A 104 10.06 -31.46 -17.30
C ILE A 104 9.13 -32.15 -16.28
N PHE A 105 9.00 -31.62 -15.06
CA PHE A 105 8.01 -32.13 -14.12
C PHE A 105 6.60 -31.78 -14.60
N ASN A 106 5.77 -32.79 -14.81
CA ASN A 106 4.35 -32.65 -15.12
C ASN A 106 3.60 -32.02 -13.93
N VAL A 107 3.72 -30.70 -13.77
CA VAL A 107 2.79 -29.95 -12.92
C VAL A 107 1.43 -30.03 -13.61
N LYS A 108 0.42 -30.60 -12.96
CA LYS A 108 -0.96 -30.61 -13.45
C LYS A 108 -1.34 -29.15 -13.76
N LYS A 109 -1.47 -28.82 -15.05
CA LYS A 109 -1.91 -27.48 -15.47
C LYS A 109 -3.29 -27.27 -14.86
N LYS A 110 -3.52 -26.15 -14.15
CA LYS A 110 -4.88 -25.75 -13.78
C LYS A 110 -5.64 -25.53 -15.09
N ILE A 111 -6.49 -26.48 -15.45
CA ILE A 111 -7.41 -26.34 -16.57
C ILE A 111 -8.35 -25.20 -16.18
N ARG A 112 -8.30 -24.07 -16.90
CA ARG A 112 -9.38 -23.07 -16.87
C ARG A 112 -10.53 -23.66 -17.67
N ALA A 113 -11.23 -24.62 -17.08
CA ALA A 113 -12.51 -25.07 -17.62
C ALA A 113 -13.46 -23.88 -17.48
N ASP A 114 -14.16 -23.55 -18.58
CA ASP A 114 -15.14 -22.48 -18.53
C ASP A 114 -16.32 -22.96 -17.67
N PRO A 115 -16.62 -22.23 -16.58
CA PRO A 115 -17.79 -22.43 -15.74
C PRO A 115 -19.04 -22.99 -16.39
N ARG A 116 -19.38 -22.43 -17.54
CA ARG A 116 -20.68 -22.66 -18.16
C ARG A 116 -20.81 -24.07 -18.76
N PHE A 117 -19.71 -24.80 -18.91
CA PHE A 117 -19.66 -26.04 -19.67
C PHE A 117 -19.29 -27.28 -18.82
N GLU A 118 -19.09 -27.13 -17.51
CA GLU A 118 -18.99 -28.29 -16.62
C GLU A 118 -20.39 -28.72 -16.15
N ALA A 119 -20.75 -29.98 -16.41
CA ALA A 119 -21.99 -30.56 -15.92
C ALA A 119 -22.02 -30.48 -14.37
N GLY A 120 -22.97 -29.72 -13.82
CA GLY A 120 -23.09 -29.48 -12.36
C GLY A 120 -22.33 -28.25 -11.83
N PHE A 121 -21.71 -27.43 -12.67
CA PHE A 121 -20.94 -26.26 -12.23
C PHE A 121 -21.77 -25.23 -11.45
N ASP A 122 -23.01 -25.00 -11.87
CA ASP A 122 -23.94 -24.09 -11.19
C ASP A 122 -24.30 -24.54 -9.78
N GLU A 123 -24.21 -25.85 -9.47
CA GLU A 123 -24.37 -26.36 -8.11
C GLU A 123 -23.04 -26.48 -7.35
N VAL A 124 -21.95 -26.81 -8.04
CA VAL A 124 -20.65 -27.13 -7.44
C VAL A 124 -19.89 -25.87 -7.03
N GLN A 125 -19.94 -24.77 -7.80
CA GLN A 125 -19.28 -23.52 -7.40
C GLN A 125 -19.89 -22.85 -6.17
N PRO A 126 -21.22 -22.66 -6.07
CA PRO A 126 -21.78 -22.11 -4.85
C PRO A 126 -21.54 -23.08 -3.69
N ARG A 127 -21.65 -24.41 -3.86
CA ARG A 127 -21.31 -25.36 -2.78
C ARG A 127 -19.85 -25.24 -2.34
N ASN A 128 -18.89 -25.10 -3.27
CA ASN A 128 -17.47 -24.95 -2.93
C ASN A 128 -17.15 -23.60 -2.29
N ASN A 129 -17.78 -22.51 -2.77
CA ASN A 129 -17.63 -21.17 -2.19
C ASN A 129 -18.30 -21.07 -0.81
N ILE A 130 -19.50 -21.63 -0.64
CA ILE A 130 -20.22 -21.72 0.63
C ILE A 130 -19.41 -22.58 1.61
N LYS A 131 -18.91 -23.75 1.19
CA LYS A 131 -18.02 -24.59 2.00
C LYS A 131 -16.73 -23.86 2.37
N ALA A 132 -16.12 -23.11 1.44
CA ALA A 132 -14.90 -22.35 1.71
C ALA A 132 -15.15 -21.19 2.69
N GLN A 133 -16.26 -20.47 2.54
CA GLN A 133 -16.70 -19.41 3.46
C GLN A 133 -17.04 -20.00 4.83
N HIS A 134 -17.74 -21.13 4.88
CA HIS A 134 -18.06 -21.84 6.11
C HIS A 134 -16.81 -22.31 6.82
N LYS A 135 -15.86 -22.93 6.11
CA LYS A 135 -14.55 -23.32 6.65
C LYS A 135 -13.75 -22.11 7.11
N ALA A 136 -13.84 -20.97 6.43
CA ALA A 136 -13.20 -19.73 6.87
C ALA A 136 -13.83 -19.18 8.16
N LYS A 137 -15.18 -19.19 8.27
CA LYS A 137 -15.90 -18.81 9.48
C LYS A 137 -15.58 -19.74 10.65
N GLN A 138 -15.54 -21.05 10.41
CA GLN A 138 -15.12 -22.06 11.39
C GLN A 138 -13.69 -21.80 11.86
N ARG A 139 -12.72 -21.65 10.95
CA ARG A 139 -11.34 -21.32 11.34
C ARG A 139 -11.25 -20.05 12.21
N VAL A 140 -12.04 -19.02 11.93
CA VAL A 140 -12.07 -17.82 12.78
C VAL A 140 -12.56 -18.14 14.19
N LYS A 141 -13.54 -19.03 14.34
CA LYS A 141 -14.02 -19.51 15.65
C LYS A 141 -12.98 -20.43 16.33
N ASP A 142 -12.46 -21.41 15.60
CA ASP A 142 -11.50 -22.40 16.10
C ASP A 142 -10.21 -21.71 16.60
N TYR A 143 -9.78 -20.65 15.93
CA TYR A 143 -8.60 -19.85 16.28
C TYR A 143 -8.94 -18.53 17.00
N ALA A 144 -10.15 -18.40 17.56
CA ALA A 144 -10.52 -17.20 18.33
C ALA A 144 -9.64 -17.03 19.59
N PHE A 145 -9.14 -18.14 20.16
CA PHE A 145 -8.25 -18.11 21.33
C PHE A 145 -6.93 -17.36 21.05
N ILE A 146 -6.47 -17.31 19.79
CA ILE A 146 -5.23 -16.60 19.45
C ILE A 146 -5.38 -15.10 19.73
N ASP A 147 -6.59 -14.54 19.66
CA ASP A 147 -6.81 -13.14 20.00
C ASP A 147 -6.55 -12.87 21.50
N LYS A 148 -6.91 -13.81 22.38
CA LYS A 148 -6.59 -13.76 23.82
C LYS A 148 -5.08 -13.86 24.08
N ILE A 149 -4.40 -14.82 23.43
CA ILE A 149 -2.94 -14.96 23.54
C ILE A 149 -2.24 -13.65 23.13
N ARG A 150 -2.65 -13.06 21.99
CA ARG A 150 -2.08 -11.78 21.55
C ARG A 150 -2.34 -10.65 22.55
N GLU A 151 -3.49 -10.64 23.23
CA GLU A 151 -3.79 -9.64 24.27
C GLU A 151 -2.88 -9.79 25.48
N GLU A 152 -2.66 -11.01 25.93
CA GLU A 152 -1.75 -11.34 27.02
C GLU A 152 -0.30 -10.97 26.68
N GLU A 153 0.19 -11.37 25.49
CA GLU A 153 1.52 -10.98 24.99
C GLU A 153 1.69 -9.45 24.95
N ARG A 154 0.66 -8.71 24.49
CA ARG A 154 0.69 -7.24 24.48
C ARG A 154 0.76 -6.66 25.90
N LYS A 155 0.08 -7.27 26.87
CA LYS A 155 0.12 -6.83 28.28
C LYS A 155 1.50 -7.10 28.89
N GLN A 156 2.06 -8.29 28.67
CA GLN A 156 3.39 -8.65 29.15
C GLN A 156 4.46 -7.70 28.59
N ILE A 157 4.45 -7.43 27.28
CA ILE A 157 5.39 -6.47 26.68
C ILE A 157 5.24 -5.07 27.29
N LYS A 158 4.00 -4.63 27.59
CA LYS A 158 3.78 -3.33 28.25
C LYS A 158 4.30 -3.32 29.69
N GLN A 159 4.07 -4.39 30.44
CA GLN A 159 4.52 -4.54 31.82
C GLN A 159 6.05 -4.54 31.89
N GLY A 160 6.72 -5.38 31.10
CA GLY A 160 8.20 -5.40 31.06
C GLY A 160 8.82 -4.08 30.60
N LEU A 161 8.12 -3.30 29.76
CA LEU A 161 8.54 -1.93 29.43
C LEU A 161 8.35 -0.94 30.59
N ALA A 162 7.29 -1.09 31.37
CA ALA A 162 6.97 -0.21 32.49
C ALA A 162 7.84 -0.51 33.73
N GLU A 163 8.13 -1.79 33.96
CA GLU A 163 8.98 -2.29 35.04
C GLU A 163 10.47 -2.06 34.74
N GLY A 164 10.84 -1.77 33.48
CA GLY A 164 12.21 -1.48 33.09
C GLY A 164 13.11 -2.72 32.99
N GLU A 165 12.53 -3.92 32.89
CA GLU A 165 13.26 -5.19 32.77
C GLU A 165 14.14 -5.23 31.51
N LEU A 166 13.72 -4.54 30.45
CA LEU A 166 14.44 -4.46 29.19
C LEU A 166 15.22 -3.14 29.14
N VAL A 167 16.52 -3.22 28.86
CA VAL A 167 17.42 -2.04 28.80
C VAL A 167 17.92 -1.80 27.37
N GLY A 168 18.05 -0.54 27.00
CA GLY A 168 18.72 -0.10 25.76
C GLY A 168 18.08 -0.65 24.49
N ALA A 169 18.83 -1.45 23.73
CA ALA A 169 18.41 -1.94 22.42
C ALA A 169 17.16 -2.84 22.48
N ASP A 170 16.99 -3.61 23.54
CA ASP A 170 15.88 -4.55 23.65
C ASP A 170 14.59 -3.84 24.07
N ALA A 171 14.68 -2.81 24.91
CA ALA A 171 13.56 -1.90 25.18
C ALA A 171 13.04 -1.22 23.90
N LEU A 172 13.95 -0.76 23.04
CA LEU A 172 13.60 -0.16 21.76
C LEU A 172 12.93 -1.16 20.81
N LYS A 173 13.43 -2.40 20.74
CA LYS A 173 12.81 -3.48 19.95
C LYS A 173 11.41 -3.78 20.47
N ALA A 174 11.24 -3.93 21.78
CA ALA A 174 9.97 -4.24 22.41
C ALA A 174 8.96 -3.08 22.25
N ARG A 175 9.37 -1.82 22.35
CA ARG A 175 8.52 -0.64 22.04
C ARG A 175 8.05 -0.65 20.58
N LYS A 176 8.94 -0.94 19.64
CA LYS A 176 8.60 -1.06 18.21
C LYS A 176 7.65 -2.22 17.96
N LEU A 177 7.86 -3.36 18.62
CA LEU A 177 6.98 -4.53 18.51
C LEU A 177 5.57 -4.21 19.03
N LEU A 178 5.48 -3.57 20.20
CA LEU A 178 4.22 -3.13 20.79
C LEU A 178 3.47 -2.18 19.85
N GLN A 179 4.15 -1.19 19.26
CA GLN A 179 3.54 -0.27 18.30
C GLN A 179 2.99 -0.99 17.07
N LYS A 180 3.74 -1.96 16.51
CA LYS A 180 3.30 -2.77 15.37
C LYS A 180 2.08 -3.61 15.74
N ALA A 181 2.09 -4.23 16.91
CA ALA A 181 0.98 -5.05 17.41
C ALA A 181 -0.30 -4.21 17.57
N GLN A 182 -0.21 -3.04 18.21
CA GLN A 182 -1.32 -2.09 18.36
C GLN A 182 -1.85 -1.61 17.01
N SER A 183 -0.97 -1.26 16.08
CA SER A 183 -1.37 -0.81 14.73
C SER A 183 -2.11 -1.92 13.96
N ARG A 184 -1.65 -3.17 14.07
CA ARG A 184 -2.29 -4.33 13.45
C ARG A 184 -3.68 -4.61 14.05
N GLU A 185 -3.82 -4.47 15.36
CA GLU A 185 -5.09 -4.61 16.07
C GLU A 185 -6.11 -3.55 15.61
N VAL A 186 -5.71 -2.28 15.55
CA VAL A 186 -6.55 -1.20 15.05
C VAL A 186 -7.01 -1.48 13.61
N SER A 187 -6.10 -1.92 12.74
CA SER A 187 -6.44 -2.28 11.36
C SER A 187 -7.41 -3.48 11.29
N ARG A 188 -7.20 -4.51 12.11
CA ARG A 188 -8.12 -5.66 12.19
C ARG A 188 -9.50 -5.23 12.67
N ARG A 189 -9.58 -4.42 13.71
CA ARG A 189 -10.86 -3.91 14.24
C ARG A 189 -11.63 -3.12 13.17
N GLN A 190 -10.95 -2.25 12.43
CA GLN A 190 -11.58 -1.51 11.33
C GLN A 190 -12.11 -2.44 10.23
N LYS A 191 -11.32 -3.44 9.82
CA LYS A 191 -11.76 -4.44 8.83
C LYS A 191 -12.95 -5.26 9.32
N ASN A 192 -12.98 -5.60 10.61
CA ASN A 192 -14.09 -6.32 11.21
C ASN A 192 -15.37 -5.46 11.21
N ILE A 193 -15.29 -4.19 11.61
CA ILE A 193 -16.42 -3.26 11.55
C ILE A 193 -16.96 -3.13 10.13
N GLN A 194 -16.08 -2.97 9.13
CA GLN A 194 -16.49 -2.91 7.73
C GLN A 194 -17.15 -4.20 7.27
N LYS A 195 -16.61 -5.35 7.68
CA LYS A 195 -17.19 -6.66 7.36
C LYS A 195 -18.59 -6.80 7.99
N GLU A 196 -18.75 -6.44 9.25
CA GLU A 196 -20.04 -6.48 9.95
C GLU A 196 -21.07 -5.55 9.32
N LEU A 197 -20.68 -4.34 8.91
CA LEU A 197 -21.56 -3.43 8.19
C LEU A 197 -22.00 -3.99 6.84
N ASN A 198 -21.06 -4.61 6.11
CA ASN A 198 -21.38 -5.28 4.85
C ASN A 198 -22.30 -6.48 5.09
N ASP A 199 -22.05 -7.31 6.10
CA ASP A 199 -22.87 -8.48 6.44
C ASP A 199 -24.30 -8.06 6.87
N LYS A 200 -24.45 -6.97 7.63
CA LYS A 200 -25.76 -6.40 7.98
C LYS A 200 -26.48 -5.87 6.74
N TYR A 201 -25.75 -5.18 5.87
CA TYR A 201 -26.30 -4.65 4.62
C TYR A 201 -26.73 -5.78 3.68
N THR A 202 -25.93 -6.84 3.51
CA THR A 202 -26.32 -7.98 2.67
C THR A 202 -27.55 -8.70 3.24
N ALA A 203 -27.63 -8.87 4.55
CA ALA A 203 -28.82 -9.43 5.20
C ALA A 203 -30.06 -8.55 4.97
N PHE A 204 -29.93 -7.22 5.08
CA PHE A 204 -31.01 -6.30 4.77
C PHE A 204 -31.50 -6.45 3.31
N LEU A 205 -30.58 -6.52 2.34
CA LEU A 205 -30.96 -6.76 0.94
C LEU A 205 -31.65 -8.11 0.74
N GLN A 206 -31.19 -9.16 1.42
CA GLN A 206 -31.81 -10.48 1.34
C GLN A 206 -33.24 -10.47 1.87
N ASN A 207 -33.48 -9.82 3.00
CA ASN A 207 -34.81 -9.70 3.60
C ASN A 207 -35.77 -8.91 2.70
N ALA A 208 -35.32 -7.77 2.13
CA ALA A 208 -36.12 -6.99 1.19
C ALA A 208 -36.49 -7.79 -0.07
N LYS A 209 -35.54 -8.58 -0.60
CA LYS A 209 -35.80 -9.49 -1.74
C LYS A 209 -36.84 -10.55 -1.39
N GLN A 210 -36.73 -11.16 -0.22
CA GLN A 210 -37.66 -12.19 0.23
C GLN A 210 -39.07 -11.63 0.45
N ALA A 211 -39.17 -10.38 0.91
CA ALA A 211 -40.45 -9.67 1.05
C ALA A 211 -41.04 -9.19 -0.29
N GLY A 212 -40.30 -9.30 -1.40
CA GLY A 212 -40.73 -8.80 -2.72
C GLY A 212 -40.64 -7.27 -2.87
N GLU A 213 -39.98 -6.58 -1.94
CA GLU A 213 -39.78 -5.14 -2.00
C GLU A 213 -38.65 -4.76 -2.98
N GLN A 214 -38.74 -3.59 -3.59
CA GLN A 214 -37.68 -3.09 -4.45
C GLN A 214 -36.40 -2.78 -3.65
N VAL A 215 -35.32 -3.48 -3.99
CA VAL A 215 -34.04 -3.37 -3.31
C VAL A 215 -33.29 -2.12 -3.74
N LYS A 216 -33.15 -1.15 -2.82
CA LYS A 216 -32.28 0.00 -3.04
C LYS A 216 -30.83 -0.32 -2.66
N TYR A 217 -29.92 -0.22 -3.63
CA TYR A 217 -28.50 -0.43 -3.38
C TYR A 217 -27.81 0.85 -2.89
N MET A 218 -27.09 0.77 -1.77
CA MET A 218 -26.31 1.88 -1.24
C MET A 218 -25.14 2.26 -2.14
N THR A 219 -24.99 3.55 -2.39
CA THR A 219 -23.84 4.11 -3.11
C THR A 219 -22.56 3.98 -2.28
N LYS A 220 -21.38 4.10 -2.93
CA LYS A 220 -20.09 4.09 -2.23
C LYS A 220 -20.00 5.20 -1.16
N ARG A 221 -20.64 6.35 -1.41
CA ARG A 221 -20.68 7.49 -0.49
C ARG A 221 -21.52 7.16 0.75
N GLU A 222 -22.68 6.55 0.57
CA GLU A 222 -23.57 6.14 1.67
C GLU A 222 -22.92 5.08 2.55
N LYS A 223 -22.21 4.10 1.96
CA LYS A 223 -21.45 3.09 2.74
C LYS A 223 -20.41 3.76 3.63
N ARG A 224 -19.68 4.74 3.11
CA ARG A 224 -18.71 5.52 3.89
C ARG A 224 -19.40 6.33 5.00
N GLN A 225 -20.58 6.89 4.75
CA GLN A 225 -21.35 7.59 5.79
C GLN A 225 -21.77 6.64 6.92
N ALA A 226 -22.24 5.43 6.61
CA ALA A 226 -22.55 4.42 7.60
C ALA A 226 -21.33 4.05 8.46
N GLU A 227 -20.17 3.83 7.83
CA GLU A 227 -18.90 3.62 8.54
C GLU A 227 -18.52 4.80 9.45
N LEU A 228 -18.70 6.03 8.98
CA LEU A 228 -18.42 7.25 9.74
C LEU A 228 -19.35 7.40 10.95
N ILE A 229 -20.63 7.03 10.83
CA ILE A 229 -21.59 7.06 11.93
C ILE A 229 -21.17 6.08 13.03
N VAL A 230 -20.78 4.85 12.67
CA VAL A 230 -20.28 3.87 13.65
C VAL A 230 -19.05 4.42 14.37
N LYS A 231 -18.07 4.93 13.60
CA LYS A 231 -16.85 5.52 14.16
C LYS A 231 -17.13 6.72 15.07
N PHE A 232 -18.07 7.58 14.69
CA PHE A 232 -18.51 8.72 15.49
C PHE A 232 -19.09 8.25 16.83
N ASN A 233 -19.97 7.24 16.80
CA ASN A 233 -20.56 6.68 18.01
C ASN A 233 -19.50 6.02 18.92
N GLU A 234 -18.53 5.30 18.36
CA GLU A 234 -17.40 4.76 19.13
C GLU A 234 -16.56 5.86 19.79
N LEU A 235 -16.26 6.93 19.05
CA LEU A 235 -15.50 8.08 19.57
C LEU A 235 -16.27 8.86 20.63
N LYS A 236 -17.59 9.02 20.47
CA LYS A 236 -18.47 9.65 21.45
C LYS A 236 -18.54 8.82 22.73
N LYS A 237 -18.74 7.50 22.61
CA LYS A 237 -18.76 6.57 23.76
C LYS A 237 -17.43 6.54 24.52
N SER A 238 -16.30 6.64 23.82
CA SER A 238 -14.97 6.64 24.43
C SER A 238 -14.52 8.00 24.95
N GLY A 239 -15.31 9.07 24.78
CA GLY A 239 -14.94 10.44 25.14
C GLY A 239 -13.81 11.06 24.31
N LYS A 240 -13.37 10.38 23.24
CA LYS A 240 -12.20 10.78 22.41
C LYS A 240 -12.57 11.59 21.18
N LEU A 241 -13.84 11.97 21.03
CA LEU A 241 -14.36 12.67 19.86
C LEU A 241 -13.72 14.05 19.68
N GLU A 242 -13.68 14.87 20.73
CA GLU A 242 -13.13 16.23 20.64
C GLU A 242 -11.64 16.22 20.27
N LYS A 243 -10.85 15.39 20.95
CA LYS A 243 -9.42 15.18 20.64
C LYS A 243 -9.22 14.70 19.20
N TYR A 244 -10.11 13.85 18.68
CA TYR A 244 -10.07 13.42 17.28
C TYR A 244 -10.36 14.58 16.31
N LEU A 245 -11.39 15.38 16.59
CA LEU A 245 -11.76 16.54 15.78
C LEU A 245 -10.66 17.60 15.79
N GLU A 246 -10.05 17.87 16.94
CA GLU A 246 -8.92 18.80 17.06
C GLU A 246 -7.73 18.34 16.21
N LYS A 247 -7.33 17.07 16.30
CA LYS A 247 -6.28 16.49 15.44
C LYS A 247 -6.63 16.58 13.97
N LYS A 248 -7.90 16.36 13.60
CA LYS A 248 -8.38 16.50 12.22
C LYS A 248 -8.32 17.94 11.73
N ARG A 249 -8.74 18.92 12.55
CA ARG A 249 -8.62 20.36 12.24
C ARG A 249 -7.17 20.74 11.99
N LYS A 250 -6.25 20.34 12.88
CA LYS A 250 -4.79 20.59 12.72
C LYS A 250 -4.23 19.98 11.44
N LYS A 251 -4.59 18.73 11.12
CA LYS A 251 -4.15 18.05 9.89
C LYS A 251 -4.70 18.71 8.63
N ASN A 252 -5.97 19.10 8.63
CA ASN A 252 -6.59 19.79 7.50
C ASN A 252 -5.94 21.16 7.27
N ALA A 253 -5.76 21.96 8.32
CA ALA A 253 -5.08 23.26 8.22
C ALA A 253 -3.65 23.13 7.66
N ALA A 254 -2.90 22.10 8.08
CA ALA A 254 -1.57 21.84 7.53
C ALA A 254 -1.60 21.42 6.05
N GLN A 255 -2.59 20.63 5.64
CA GLN A 255 -2.80 20.25 4.23
C GLN A 255 -3.21 21.45 3.38
N ASP A 256 -4.11 22.29 3.88
CA ASP A 256 -4.58 23.49 3.19
C ASP A 256 -3.44 24.48 3.02
N ARG A 257 -2.61 24.68 4.06
CA ARG A 257 -1.35 25.44 3.94
C ARG A 257 -0.48 24.88 2.81
N LYS A 258 -0.23 23.57 2.77
CA LYS A 258 0.59 22.95 1.72
C LYS A 258 -0.01 23.13 0.32
N LYS A 259 -1.34 23.07 0.18
CA LYS A 259 -2.02 23.30 -1.10
C LYS A 259 -1.88 24.76 -1.56
N MET A 260 -2.09 25.72 -0.65
CA MET A 260 -1.95 27.15 -0.95
C MET A 260 -0.53 27.51 -1.42
N HIS A 261 0.51 26.95 -0.80
CA HIS A 261 1.90 27.16 -1.22
C HIS A 261 2.23 26.50 -2.57
N LYS A 262 1.47 25.48 -2.97
CA LYS A 262 1.65 24.78 -4.26
C LYS A 262 0.88 25.44 -5.40
N SER A 263 -0.19 26.19 -5.11
CA SER A 263 -0.92 26.98 -6.09
C SER A 263 -0.31 28.35 -6.38
N SER A 264 0.63 28.80 -5.54
CA SER A 264 1.35 30.07 -5.69
C SER A 264 2.72 29.95 -6.38
N ALA A 265 3.07 28.76 -6.88
CA ALA A 265 4.32 28.45 -7.60
C ALA A 265 3.97 27.76 -8.91
#